data_AF-A0A350AFS1-F1
#
_entry.id   AF-A0A350AFS1-F1
#
_cell.length_a   1.000
_cell.length_b   1.000
_cell.length_c   1.000
_cell.angle_alpha   90.00
_cell.angle_beta   90.00
_cell.angle_gamma   90.00
#
_symmetry.space_group_name_H-M   'P 1'
#
loop_
_entity.id
_entity.type
_entity.pdbx_description
1 polymer ?
#
loop_
_entity_poly.entity_id
_entity_poly.type
_entity_poly.pdbx_seq_one_letter_code
_entity_poly.pdbx_strand_id
1 'polypeptide(L)'
;MAIQSPFFYRDADIDAASRDLMLREITPRLCSAATGRRIIMKAVICKGFGPLESLEYGEMPDPVAGKGEVVIRTEAAGVNFPDGL
;
A
#
# COMPACT_ATOMS: atom_id res chain seq x y z
N MET A 1 -1.66 31.88 2.19
CA MET A 1 -2.96 31.18 2.05
C MET A 1 -2.67 29.70 2.19
N ALA A 2 -2.77 29.19 3.42
CA ALA A 2 -2.36 27.84 3.78
C ALA A 2 -3.55 26.89 3.62
N ILE A 3 -3.45 25.95 2.68
CA ILE A 3 -4.31 24.76 2.67
C ILE A 3 -3.53 23.62 3.36
N GLN A 4 -3.38 23.74 4.67
CA GLN A 4 -3.20 22.55 5.49
C GLN A 4 -4.56 21.86 5.58
N SER A 5 -4.82 20.92 4.68
CA SER A 5 -5.84 19.90 4.92
C SER A 5 -5.20 18.87 5.86
N PRO A 6 -5.65 18.74 7.11
CA PRO A 6 -5.21 17.63 7.93
C PRO A 6 -5.93 16.39 7.39
N PHE A 7 -5.31 15.67 6.47
CA PHE A 7 -5.65 14.26 6.24
C PHE A 7 -5.19 13.47 7.47
N PHE A 8 -5.84 13.75 8.61
CA PHE A 8 -5.75 13.00 9.84
C PHE A 8 -6.65 11.77 9.62
N TYR A 9 -6.08 10.64 9.25
CA TYR A 9 -6.74 9.37 9.55
C TYR A 9 -6.77 9.28 11.08
N ARG A 10 -7.94 9.55 11.67
CA ARG A 10 -8.13 9.40 13.11
C ARG A 10 -8.30 7.90 13.36
N ASP A 11 -7.69 7.39 14.43
CA ASP A 11 -7.94 6.02 14.92
C ASP A 11 -9.43 5.68 15.07
N ALA A 12 -10.30 6.70 15.16
CA ALA A 12 -11.76 6.57 15.26
C ALA A 12 -12.46 6.10 13.97
N ASP A 13 -11.80 6.14 12.82
CA ASP A 13 -12.34 5.63 11.55
C ASP A 13 -12.00 4.13 11.36
N ILE A 14 -11.15 3.56 12.21
CA ILE A 14 -10.96 2.12 12.39
C ILE A 14 -11.86 1.67 13.54
N ASP A 15 -12.89 0.89 13.23
CA ASP A 15 -13.73 0.31 14.27
C ASP A 15 -12.93 -0.68 15.14
N ALA A 16 -13.37 -0.90 16.37
CA ALA A 16 -12.67 -1.77 17.32
C ALA A 16 -12.55 -3.24 16.85
N ALA A 17 -13.45 -3.70 15.96
CA ALA A 17 -13.37 -5.03 15.36
C ALA A 17 -12.28 -5.07 14.28
N SER A 18 -12.14 -4.01 13.48
CA SER A 18 -11.03 -3.80 12.56
C SER A 18 -9.68 -3.75 13.28
N ARG A 19 -9.62 -3.20 14.50
CA ARG A 19 -8.40 -3.20 15.35
C ARG A 19 -8.02 -4.58 15.89
N ASP A 20 -9.00 -5.39 16.32
CA ASP A 20 -8.76 -6.77 16.77
C ASP A 20 -8.43 -7.71 15.61
N LEU A 21 -8.99 -7.48 14.41
CA LEU A 21 -8.58 -8.17 13.19
C LEU A 21 -7.15 -7.79 12.80
N MET A 22 -6.82 -6.49 12.83
CA MET A 22 -5.51 -5.97 12.50
C MET A 22 -4.43 -6.56 13.41
N LEU A 23 -4.64 -6.63 14.73
CA LEU A 23 -3.66 -7.23 15.66
C LEU A 23 -3.50 -8.76 15.51
N ARG A 24 -4.53 -9.46 15.01
CA ARG A 24 -4.46 -10.91 14.72
C ARG A 24 -3.86 -11.20 13.34
N GLU A 25 -3.96 -10.28 12.38
CA GLU A 25 -3.35 -10.36 11.05
C GLU A 25 -1.95 -9.74 10.95
N ILE A 26 -1.54 -8.88 11.89
CA ILE A 26 -0.16 -8.38 12.03
C ILE A 26 0.82 -9.50 12.40
N THR A 27 0.34 -10.66 12.84
CA THR A 27 1.17 -11.88 12.87
C THR A 27 1.78 -12.07 11.48
N PRO A 28 3.12 -12.19 11.32
CA PRO A 28 3.79 -12.12 10.03
C PRO A 28 3.49 -13.37 9.21
N ARG A 29 2.28 -13.46 8.65
CA ARG A 29 1.97 -14.37 7.56
C ARG A 29 2.47 -13.71 6.29
N LEU A 30 3.79 -13.82 6.16
CA LEU A 30 4.49 -14.05 4.91
C LEU A 30 4.77 -12.80 4.08
N CYS A 31 5.86 -12.11 4.44
CA CYS A 31 6.85 -11.83 3.41
C CYS A 31 7.14 -13.17 2.70
N SER A 32 6.90 -13.19 1.40
CA SER A 32 6.79 -14.36 0.51
C SER A 32 7.94 -15.40 0.61
N ALA A 33 9.08 -15.04 1.22
CA ALA A 33 10.23 -15.93 1.40
C ALA A 33 9.93 -17.24 2.16
N ALA A 34 8.94 -17.29 3.06
CA ALA A 34 8.72 -18.45 3.94
C ALA A 34 7.57 -19.40 3.52
N THR A 35 6.83 -19.13 2.45
CA THR A 35 5.77 -20.02 1.94
C THR A 35 5.74 -19.85 0.44
N GLY A 36 6.02 -20.91 -0.33
CA GLY A 36 6.28 -20.91 -1.79
C GLY A 36 5.17 -20.36 -2.70
N ARG A 37 4.70 -19.15 -2.41
CA ARG A 37 3.79 -18.33 -3.19
C ARG A 37 4.62 -17.52 -4.18
N ARG A 38 4.05 -17.25 -5.36
CA ARG A 38 4.67 -16.41 -6.39
C ARG A 38 5.04 -15.05 -5.77
N ILE A 39 6.28 -14.60 -6.00
CA ILE A 39 6.86 -13.33 -5.52
C ILE A 39 6.36 -12.18 -6.43
N ILE A 40 5.05 -11.98 -6.46
CA ILE A 40 4.38 -11.06 -7.39
C ILE A 40 3.20 -10.38 -6.69
N MET A 41 3.25 -9.05 -6.61
CA MET A 41 2.21 -8.16 -6.12
C MET A 41 1.37 -7.59 -7.27
N LYS A 42 0.16 -7.12 -6.95
CA LYS A 42 -0.67 -6.35 -7.87
C LYS A 42 -0.39 -4.86 -7.69
N ALA A 43 -0.33 -4.11 -8.79
CA ALA A 43 -0.02 -2.68 -8.77
C ALA A 43 -0.72 -1.93 -9.90
N VAL A 44 -0.91 -0.62 -9.70
CA VAL A 44 -1.18 0.35 -10.77
C VAL A 44 0.17 0.88 -11.24
N ILE A 45 0.47 0.75 -12.53
CA ILE A 45 1.81 0.89 -13.10
C ILE A 45 1.81 2.03 -14.11
N CYS A 46 2.71 2.99 -13.89
CA CYS A 46 3.03 4.03 -14.86
C CYS A 46 4.26 3.59 -15.67
N LYS A 47 4.08 3.34 -16.98
CA LYS A 47 5.18 2.94 -17.88
C LYS A 47 5.92 4.12 -18.52
N GLY A 48 5.41 5.33 -18.35
CA GLY A 48 5.98 6.56 -18.88
C GLY A 48 5.06 7.75 -18.59
N PHE A 49 5.60 8.96 -18.71
CA PHE A 49 4.81 10.17 -18.53
C PHE A 49 3.65 10.23 -19.53
N GLY A 50 2.45 10.45 -19.03
CA GLY A 50 1.24 10.37 -19.83
C GLY A 50 0.01 10.67 -19.00
N PRO A 51 -1.16 10.67 -19.65
CA PRO A 51 -2.41 10.93 -18.96
C PRO A 51 -2.81 9.73 -18.09
N LEU A 52 -3.72 9.92 -17.12
CA LEU A 52 -4.10 8.89 -16.15
C LEU A 52 -4.65 7.61 -16.79
N GLU A 53 -5.26 7.72 -17.98
CA GLU A 53 -5.79 6.59 -18.73
C GLU A 53 -4.69 5.66 -19.26
N SER A 54 -3.43 6.11 -19.26
CA SER A 54 -2.27 5.28 -19.63
C SER A 54 -1.75 4.40 -18.49
N LEU A 55 -2.26 4.57 -17.27
CA LEU A 55 -1.92 3.71 -16.13
C LEU A 55 -2.46 2.29 -16.36
N GLU A 56 -1.63 1.29 -16.07
CA GLU A 56 -1.98 -0.11 -16.24
C GLU A 56 -2.10 -0.83 -14.91
N TYR A 57 -3.17 -1.60 -14.72
CA TYR A 57 -3.26 -2.53 -13.60
C TYR A 57 -2.56 -3.84 -13.96
N GLY A 58 -1.59 -4.27 -13.15
CA GLY A 58 -0.74 -5.39 -13.49
C GLY A 58 -0.04 -6.06 -12.30
N GLU A 59 0.96 -6.87 -12.64
CA GLU A 59 1.79 -7.63 -11.72
C GLU A 59 3.20 -7.03 -11.65
N MET A 60 3.75 -6.94 -10.43
CA MET A 60 5.12 -6.48 -10.15
C MET A 60 5.77 -7.40 -9.12
N PRO A 61 7.12 -7.49 -9.04
CA PRO A 61 7.77 -8.29 -7.99
C PRO A 61 7.36 -7.84 -6.58
N ASP A 62 7.18 -8.79 -5.66
CA ASP A 62 6.96 -8.42 -4.25
C ASP A 62 8.18 -7.66 -3.72
N PRO A 63 7.99 -6.57 -2.96
CA PRO A 63 9.10 -5.85 -2.35
C PRO A 63 9.78 -6.70 -1.26
N VAL A 64 11.10 -6.56 -1.16
CA VAL A 64 11.92 -7.20 -0.14
C VAL A 64 12.57 -6.12 0.70
N ALA A 65 12.28 -6.07 2.01
CA ALA A 65 12.86 -5.08 2.91
C ALA A 65 14.37 -5.26 3.05
N GLY A 66 15.13 -4.18 2.83
CA GLY A 66 16.53 -4.07 3.23
C GLY A 66 16.71 -3.69 4.70
N LYS A 67 17.96 -3.38 5.08
CA LYS A 67 18.27 -2.95 6.46
C LYS A 67 17.64 -1.58 6.75
N GLY A 68 16.74 -1.53 7.73
CA GLY A 68 16.05 -0.31 8.15
C GLY A 68 14.78 0.00 7.36
N GLU A 69 14.36 -0.92 6.48
CA GLU A 69 13.12 -0.80 5.72
C GLU A 69 12.05 -1.74 6.28
N VAL A 70 10.79 -1.44 5.97
CA VAL A 70 9.64 -2.30 6.29
C VAL A 70 8.79 -2.49 5.05
N VAL A 71 8.29 -3.71 4.86
CA VAL A 71 7.27 -4.01 3.84
C VAL A 71 5.92 -4.02 4.54
N ILE A 72 4.98 -3.26 3.99
CA ILE A 72 3.63 -3.11 4.53
C ILE A 72 2.65 -3.74 3.55
N ARG A 73 1.68 -4.51 4.08
CA ARG A 73 0.51 -4.95 3.31
C ARG A 73 -0.44 -3.76 3.17
N THR A 74 -0.61 -3.28 1.94
CA THR A 74 -1.50 -2.17 1.64
C THR A 74 -2.96 -2.62 1.62
N GLU A 75 -3.76 -2.14 2.57
CA GLU A 75 -5.23 -2.30 2.56
C GLU A 75 -5.92 -1.17 1.79
N ALA A 76 -5.37 0.05 1.87
CA ALA A 76 -5.82 1.22 1.14
C ALA A 76 -4.64 2.12 0.77
N ALA A 77 -4.70 2.76 -0.41
CA ALA A 77 -3.74 3.76 -0.85
C ALA A 77 -4.49 5.06 -1.18
N GLY A 78 -4.09 6.16 -0.55
CA GLY A 78 -4.62 7.48 -0.86
C GLY A 78 -4.04 8.02 -2.17
N VAL A 79 -4.86 8.72 -2.95
CA VAL A 79 -4.45 9.42 -4.17
C VAL A 79 -4.38 10.91 -3.88
N ASN A 80 -3.28 11.55 -4.28
CA ASN A 80 -3.01 12.95 -4.09
C ASN A 80 -2.85 13.66 -5.45
N PHE A 81 -2.96 14.99 -5.44
CA PHE A 81 -2.70 15.82 -6.62
C PHE A 81 -1.35 15.54 -7.33
N PRO A 82 -0.20 15.38 -6.62
CA PRO A 82 1.07 15.06 -7.28
C PRO A 82 1.13 13.68 -7.95
N ASP A 83 0.22 12.76 -7.68
CA ASP A 83 0.27 11.41 -8.25
C ASP A 83 -0.18 11.39 -9.73
N GLY A 84 -0.85 12.45 -10.20
CA GLY A 84 -1.30 12.60 -11.59
C GLY A 84 -0.46 13.54 -12.46
N LEU A 85 0.75 13.91 -12.00
CA LEU A 85 1.66 14.82 -12.70
C LEU A 85 2.62 14.10 -13.67
#